data_AF-A0AAD7XSZ3-F1
#
_entry.id   AF-A0AAD7XSZ3-F1
#
_cell.length_a   1.000
_cell.length_b   1.000
_cell.length_c   1.000
_cell.angle_alpha   90.00
_cell.angle_beta   90.00
_cell.angle_gamma   90.00
#
_symmetry.space_group_name_H-M   'P 1'
#
loop_
_entity.id
_entity.type
_entity.pdbx_description
1 polymer ?
#
loop_
_entity_poly.entity_id
_entity_poly.type
_entity_poly.pdbx_seq_one_letter_code
_entity_poly.pdbx_strand_id
1 'polypeptide(L)'
;MSQNQADSIIYDNEVENAIDHDPIDIEAAHQRYRDDRILPPSTIQDSDTVQGERFFKHQKRGEVCVVQVKRSCWKQWVNDLDKVIHVKWIHKNDYLLEAQRQRSMKEARSACSGSRSQSKKRKVDKLLVSQVYECNRSGKPQERKDQPKKNERTSLIESKKVECTAKLWVTCKESNPEWVSIMYNTHHQNHQPGSMEDIRYMPKSQELVDAIVQRLSEGQTVRAVRDYFRRFPITQDLKSRDAYIITDDVYNEFIKLQSQAAHRHNDEHESAKVWVKELTDNGHFAYYSELDDNKFAVCISTKWQRGFFAEARGVCLDATHDVTGKNVIMYTIVTQHQDTWRGFPIAYLITDSQASPVLTSWLQNLRQKGLKPKSVTIDCSLAEDKALRDAWAIASISSFAPGM
;
A
#
# COMPACT_ATOMS: atom_id res chain seq x y z
N MET A 1 25.48 -21.59 -45.53
CA MET A 1 24.09 -21.80 -45.99
C MET A 1 23.26 -22.04 -44.74
N SER A 2 22.84 -20.97 -44.05
CA SER A 2 21.53 -20.28 -44.19
C SER A 2 20.37 -21.23 -43.84
N GLN A 3 19.48 -20.98 -42.88
CA GLN A 3 18.91 -19.73 -42.37
C GLN A 3 18.44 -19.90 -40.92
N ASN A 4 18.66 -18.85 -40.12
CA ASN A 4 17.91 -18.52 -38.92
C ASN A 4 16.53 -17.97 -39.33
N GLN A 5 15.46 -18.38 -38.66
CA GLN A 5 14.20 -17.62 -38.60
C GLN A 5 14.12 -16.99 -37.21
N ALA A 6 14.46 -15.70 -37.16
CA ALA A 6 14.09 -14.81 -36.09
C ALA A 6 12.89 -14.00 -36.61
N ASP A 7 11.73 -14.15 -35.97
CA ASP A 7 10.56 -13.34 -36.27
C ASP A 7 10.78 -11.91 -35.73
N SER A 8 11.14 -11.01 -36.64
CA SER A 8 11.07 -9.56 -36.44
C SER A 8 9.64 -9.10 -36.71
N ILE A 9 8.93 -8.63 -35.69
CA ILE A 9 7.68 -7.89 -35.90
C ILE A 9 8.06 -6.44 -36.19
N ILE A 10 7.86 -6.08 -37.45
CA ILE A 10 7.97 -4.75 -38.03
C ILE A 10 6.81 -3.90 -37.49
N TYR A 11 7.12 -2.70 -36.99
CA TYR A 11 6.12 -1.66 -36.76
C TYR A 11 5.88 -0.93 -38.09
N ASP A 12 4.76 -1.23 -38.73
CA ASP A 12 4.22 -0.38 -39.80
C ASP A 12 3.51 0.82 -39.17
N ASN A 13 4.15 1.98 -39.33
CA ASN A 13 3.50 3.27 -39.34
C ASN A 13 2.79 3.41 -40.69
N GLU A 14 1.45 3.53 -40.70
CA GLU A 14 0.63 4.26 -41.67
C GLU A 14 -0.82 3.72 -41.65
N VAL A 15 -1.67 4.31 -40.80
CA VAL A 15 -3.10 4.52 -41.12
C VAL A 15 -3.53 5.83 -40.47
N GLU A 16 -3.11 6.95 -41.06
CA GLU A 16 -3.86 8.20 -40.98
C GLU A 16 -4.93 8.16 -42.08
N ASN A 17 -6.19 8.00 -41.68
CA ASN A 17 -7.33 8.86 -42.05
C ASN A 17 -8.69 8.14 -42.00
N ALA A 18 -9.67 8.94 -41.55
CA ALA A 18 -11.11 8.83 -41.79
C ALA A 18 -11.84 7.68 -41.08
N ILE A 19 -12.22 7.93 -39.82
CA ILE A 19 -13.55 7.54 -39.36
C ILE A 19 -14.27 8.80 -38.91
N ASP A 20 -15.15 9.26 -39.80
CA ASP A 20 -16.14 10.30 -39.58
C ASP A 20 -17.11 9.76 -38.53
N HIS A 21 -16.92 10.16 -37.27
CA HIS A 21 -17.87 9.87 -36.21
C HIS A 21 -18.71 11.10 -35.98
N ASP A 22 -20.00 10.96 -36.30
CA ASP A 22 -21.07 11.89 -35.93
C ASP A 22 -20.80 12.43 -34.52
N PRO A 23 -20.88 13.76 -34.30
CA PRO A 23 -20.77 14.30 -32.96
C PRO A 23 -21.85 13.67 -32.12
N ILE A 24 -21.43 12.78 -31.20
CA ILE A 24 -22.28 12.30 -30.12
C ILE A 24 -22.87 13.55 -29.51
N ASP A 25 -24.19 13.68 -29.60
CA ASP A 25 -24.93 14.78 -29.04
C ASP A 25 -24.74 14.76 -27.52
N ILE A 26 -23.70 15.46 -27.07
CA ILE A 26 -23.31 15.62 -25.67
C ILE A 26 -24.49 16.23 -24.89
N GLU A 27 -25.33 17.02 -25.55
CA GLU A 27 -26.56 17.57 -24.98
C GLU A 27 -27.56 16.44 -24.68
N ALA A 28 -27.77 15.49 -25.62
CA ALA A 28 -28.65 14.34 -25.42
C ALA A 28 -28.12 13.32 -24.39
N ALA A 29 -26.79 13.14 -24.30
CA ALA A 29 -26.17 12.31 -23.26
C ALA A 29 -26.25 12.97 -21.87
N HIS A 30 -26.07 14.29 -21.80
CA HIS A 30 -26.25 15.08 -20.57
C HIS A 30 -27.73 15.14 -20.16
N GLN A 31 -28.67 15.12 -21.11
CA GLN A 31 -30.10 15.11 -20.82
C GLN A 31 -30.56 13.74 -20.28
N ARG A 32 -30.06 12.63 -20.84
CA ARG A 32 -30.28 11.28 -20.26
C ARG A 32 -29.65 11.12 -18.87
N TYR A 33 -28.55 11.81 -18.59
CA TYR A 33 -27.92 11.85 -17.26
C TYR A 33 -28.67 12.76 -16.25
N ARG A 34 -29.44 13.74 -16.73
CA ARG A 34 -30.35 14.57 -15.89
C ARG A 34 -31.63 13.84 -15.52
N ASP A 35 -32.12 12.97 -16.41
CA ASP A 35 -33.40 12.28 -16.23
C ASP A 35 -33.30 11.07 -15.27
N ASP A 36 -32.11 10.47 -15.12
CA ASP A 36 -31.82 9.38 -14.17
C ASP A 36 -30.96 9.83 -12.97
N ARG A 37 -31.65 10.30 -11.90
CA ARG A 37 -31.25 10.40 -10.46
C ARG A 37 -30.70 11.72 -9.89
N ILE A 38 -31.25 12.00 -8.68
CA ILE A 38 -30.68 12.67 -7.50
C ILE A 38 -30.05 14.03 -7.78
N LEU A 39 -30.84 15.07 -7.50
CA LEU A 39 -30.42 16.47 -7.55
C LEU A 39 -29.12 16.71 -6.73
N PRO A 40 -28.12 17.41 -7.29
CA PRO A 40 -26.94 17.81 -6.53
C PRO A 40 -27.30 18.81 -5.41
N PRO A 41 -26.53 18.86 -4.30
CA PRO A 41 -26.86 19.66 -3.11
C PRO A 41 -26.94 21.17 -3.34
N SER A 42 -26.41 21.67 -4.46
CA SER A 42 -26.46 23.09 -4.81
C SER A 42 -27.79 23.52 -5.44
N THR A 43 -28.70 22.59 -5.76
CA THR A 43 -29.94 22.90 -6.51
C THR A 43 -31.22 22.58 -5.75
N ILE A 44 -31.14 22.18 -4.48
CA ILE A 44 -32.33 21.98 -3.65
C ILE A 44 -32.69 23.32 -3.02
N GLN A 45 -33.54 24.09 -3.72
CA GLN A 45 -34.31 25.17 -3.09
C GLN A 45 -35.19 24.55 -1.99
N ASP A 46 -35.33 25.27 -0.86
CA ASP A 46 -36.14 24.89 0.31
C ASP A 46 -37.51 24.34 -0.11
N SER A 47 -37.62 23.02 -0.25
CA SER A 47 -38.87 22.33 -0.56
C SER A 47 -38.78 20.87 -0.14
N ASP A 48 -39.85 20.40 0.49
CA ASP A 48 -40.04 19.00 0.88
C ASP A 48 -40.19 18.14 -0.39
N THR A 49 -39.08 17.63 -0.94
CA THR A 49 -39.13 16.72 -2.10
C THR A 49 -39.16 15.28 -1.63
N VAL A 50 -40.23 14.56 -1.98
CA VAL A 50 -40.35 13.11 -1.82
C VAL A 50 -39.91 12.45 -3.14
N GLN A 51 -38.73 11.83 -3.15
CA GLN A 51 -38.35 10.87 -4.18
C GLN A 51 -38.08 9.52 -3.50
N GLY A 52 -38.97 8.55 -3.72
CA GLY A 52 -38.82 7.12 -3.40
C GLY A 52 -38.29 6.78 -2.01
N GLU A 53 -39.18 6.45 -1.05
CA GLU A 53 -38.87 6.03 0.33
C GLU A 53 -38.00 6.96 1.20
N ARG A 54 -37.44 8.03 0.63
CA ARG A 54 -36.54 8.97 1.29
C ARG A 54 -37.27 10.29 1.51
N PHE A 55 -37.49 10.62 2.78
CA PHE A 55 -38.01 11.93 3.19
C PHE A 55 -36.83 12.77 3.65
N PHE A 56 -36.62 13.93 3.05
CA PHE A 56 -35.48 14.80 3.35
C PHE A 56 -35.98 16.06 4.02
N LYS A 57 -35.63 16.24 5.30
CA LYS A 57 -35.69 17.56 5.92
C LYS A 57 -34.30 18.15 5.93
N HIS A 58 -34.00 18.97 4.92
CA HIS A 58 -32.74 19.70 4.84
C HIS A 58 -32.89 21.01 5.60
N GLN A 59 -32.05 21.24 6.60
CA GLN A 59 -31.98 22.54 7.27
C GLN A 59 -30.52 23.01 7.26
N LYS A 60 -30.23 24.01 6.43
CA LYS A 60 -28.93 24.69 6.44
C LYS A 60 -28.96 25.77 7.52
N ARG A 61 -28.06 25.68 8.50
CA ARG A 61 -27.84 26.73 9.51
C ARG A 61 -26.37 27.12 9.48
N GLY A 62 -26.04 28.13 8.67
CA GLY A 62 -24.64 28.51 8.43
C GLY A 62 -23.90 27.41 7.67
N GLU A 63 -22.75 26.98 8.21
CA GLU A 63 -21.89 25.93 7.62
C GLU A 63 -22.31 24.49 8.01
N VAL A 64 -23.36 24.36 8.81
CA VAL A 64 -23.85 23.06 9.29
C VAL A 64 -25.12 22.67 8.53
N CYS A 65 -25.07 21.49 7.92
CA CYS A 65 -26.20 20.84 7.29
C CYS A 65 -26.75 19.74 8.20
N VAL A 66 -28.08 19.70 8.35
CA VAL A 66 -28.78 18.62 9.04
C VAL A 66 -29.74 17.95 8.07
N VAL A 67 -29.68 16.62 8.01
CA VAL A 67 -30.52 15.76 7.18
C VAL A 67 -31.10 14.64 8.04
N GLN A 68 -32.37 14.32 7.84
CA GLN A 68 -32.99 13.12 8.40
C GLN A 68 -33.15 12.06 7.32
N VAL A 69 -32.78 10.82 7.65
CA VAL A 69 -32.88 9.67 6.74
C VAL A 69 -33.41 8.45 7.51
N LYS A 70 -34.02 7.49 6.81
CA LYS A 70 -34.45 6.24 7.45
C LYS A 70 -33.24 5.49 8.01
N ARG A 71 -33.44 4.84 9.15
CA ARG A 71 -32.40 4.06 9.84
C ARG A 71 -31.89 2.87 9.01
N SER A 72 -32.69 2.34 8.10
CA SER A 72 -32.25 1.25 7.22
C SER A 72 -31.22 1.69 6.18
N CYS A 73 -31.19 2.97 5.77
CA CYS A 73 -30.41 3.43 4.62
C CYS A 73 -29.33 4.47 4.94
N TRP A 74 -29.18 4.91 6.20
CA TRP A 74 -28.28 6.02 6.54
C TRP A 74 -26.81 5.75 6.18
N LYS A 75 -26.33 4.50 6.25
CA LYS A 75 -24.97 4.12 5.85
C LYS A 75 -24.74 4.35 4.35
N GLN A 76 -25.70 3.93 3.53
CA GLN A 76 -25.64 4.17 2.10
C GLN A 76 -25.64 5.67 1.81
N TRP A 77 -26.46 6.44 2.54
CA TRP A 77 -26.49 7.89 2.38
C TRP A 77 -25.14 8.55 2.70
N VAL A 78 -24.44 8.12 3.75
CA VAL A 78 -23.08 8.62 4.06
C VAL A 78 -22.11 8.27 2.92
N ASN A 79 -22.18 7.06 2.36
CA ASN A 79 -21.37 6.67 1.20
C ASN A 79 -21.71 7.45 -0.07
N ASP A 80 -22.98 7.80 -0.29
CA ASP A 80 -23.40 8.63 -1.41
C ASP A 80 -22.93 10.08 -1.22
N LEU A 81 -22.99 10.60 0.01
CA LEU A 81 -22.46 11.90 0.36
C LEU A 81 -20.96 11.99 0.03
N ASP A 82 -20.16 10.97 0.39
CA ASP A 82 -18.71 10.92 0.09
C ASP A 82 -18.41 11.26 -1.38
N LYS A 83 -19.23 10.73 -2.30
CA LYS A 83 -19.07 10.93 -3.76
C LYS A 83 -19.42 12.35 -4.19
N VAL A 84 -20.48 12.90 -3.61
CA VAL A 84 -21.02 14.21 -3.99
C VAL A 84 -20.13 15.34 -3.50
N ILE A 85 -19.60 15.24 -2.28
CA ILE A 85 -18.74 16.29 -1.70
C ILE A 85 -17.25 16.01 -1.92
N HIS A 86 -16.90 14.89 -2.56
CA HIS A 86 -15.53 14.45 -2.81
C HIS A 86 -14.67 14.37 -1.54
N VAL A 87 -15.25 13.84 -0.45
CA VAL A 87 -14.58 13.63 0.84
C VAL A 87 -14.79 12.19 1.26
N LYS A 88 -13.80 11.56 1.89
CA LYS A 88 -14.03 10.28 2.58
C LYS A 88 -14.20 10.51 4.08
N TRP A 89 -15.37 10.18 4.60
CA TRP A 89 -15.65 10.20 6.03
C TRP A 89 -15.07 8.96 6.75
N ILE A 90 -14.17 9.15 7.71
CA ILE A 90 -13.53 8.10 8.50
C ILE A 90 -14.20 8.03 9.88
N HIS A 91 -14.73 6.85 10.23
CA HIS A 91 -15.34 6.60 11.53
C HIS A 91 -14.32 6.72 12.68
N LYS A 92 -14.65 7.47 13.73
CA LYS A 92 -13.89 7.53 14.98
C LYS A 92 -14.56 6.64 16.02
N ASN A 93 -13.78 5.77 16.68
CA ASN A 93 -14.29 4.91 17.75
C ASN A 93 -14.89 5.73 18.91
N ASP A 94 -16.03 5.25 19.41
CA ASP A 94 -16.99 5.98 20.26
C ASP A 94 -16.48 6.40 21.66
N TYR A 95 -15.37 5.86 22.15
CA TYR A 95 -14.96 6.02 23.56
C TYR A 95 -14.43 7.42 23.93
N LEU A 96 -13.88 8.19 23.00
CA LEU A 96 -13.32 9.53 23.28
C LEU A 96 -14.36 10.66 23.15
N LEU A 97 -15.57 10.34 22.68
CA LEU A 97 -16.54 11.32 22.20
C LEU A 97 -17.55 11.76 23.25
N GLU A 98 -17.83 10.97 24.29
CA GLU A 98 -18.81 11.39 25.31
C GLU A 98 -18.37 12.69 26.04
N ALA A 99 -17.06 12.84 26.28
CA ALA A 99 -16.49 14.03 26.91
C ALA A 99 -16.42 15.26 25.98
N GLN A 100 -16.09 15.06 24.69
CA GLN A 100 -16.10 16.16 23.69
C GLN A 100 -17.53 16.57 23.32
N ARG A 101 -18.47 15.61 23.26
CA ARG A 101 -19.90 15.82 23.02
C ARG A 101 -20.55 16.69 24.08
N GLN A 102 -20.21 16.49 25.36
CA GLN A 102 -20.71 17.34 26.44
C GLN A 102 -20.22 18.79 26.32
N ARG A 103 -19.03 19.03 25.75
CA ARG A 103 -18.49 20.39 25.53
C ARG A 103 -19.13 21.07 24.32
N SER A 104 -19.15 20.42 23.15
CA SER A 104 -19.71 21.03 21.93
C SER A 104 -21.23 21.26 22.01
N MET A 105 -21.99 20.38 22.67
CA MET A 105 -23.42 20.64 22.92
C MET A 105 -23.67 21.79 23.91
N LYS A 106 -22.73 22.06 24.82
CA LYS A 106 -22.81 23.17 25.76
C LYS A 106 -22.50 24.50 25.07
N GLU A 107 -21.52 24.52 24.18
CA GLU A 107 -21.17 25.67 23.34
C GLU A 107 -22.28 26.02 22.34
N ALA A 108 -22.85 25.03 21.64
CA ALA A 108 -23.98 25.24 20.72
C ALA A 108 -25.26 25.73 21.42
N ARG A 109 -25.46 25.36 22.69
CA ARG A 109 -26.55 25.89 23.51
C ARG A 109 -26.28 27.31 23.99
N SER A 110 -25.02 27.63 24.33
CA SER A 110 -24.58 28.95 24.76
C SER A 110 -24.69 30.01 23.66
N ALA A 111 -24.42 29.64 22.41
CA ALA A 111 -24.52 30.55 21.27
C ALA A 111 -25.97 30.96 20.92
N CYS A 112 -26.96 30.19 21.40
CA CYS A 112 -28.37 30.41 21.08
C CYS A 112 -29.21 30.96 22.25
N SER A 113 -28.64 31.20 23.44
CA SER A 113 -29.40 31.59 24.63
C SER A 113 -29.08 32.99 25.15
N GLY A 114 -29.51 34.00 24.39
CA GLY A 114 -29.76 35.35 24.92
C GLY A 114 -31.15 35.41 25.57
N SER A 115 -31.38 34.71 26.68
CA SER A 115 -32.49 34.97 27.61
C SER A 115 -32.46 33.99 28.78
N ARG A 116 -32.39 34.54 29.99
CA ARG A 116 -32.40 33.83 31.26
C ARG A 116 -33.84 33.43 31.59
N SER A 117 -34.18 32.16 31.44
CA SER A 117 -35.41 31.60 32.02
C SER A 117 -35.16 30.19 32.57
N GLN A 118 -35.65 29.98 33.79
CA GLN A 118 -35.46 28.82 34.65
C GLN A 118 -35.71 27.49 33.91
N SER A 119 -34.70 26.62 33.88
CA SER A 119 -34.72 25.36 33.15
C SER A 119 -35.43 24.26 33.94
N LYS A 120 -36.64 23.89 33.51
CA LYS A 120 -37.21 22.56 33.78
C LYS A 120 -36.17 21.51 33.33
N LYS A 121 -35.83 20.55 34.21
CA LYS A 121 -34.98 19.39 33.87
C LYS A 121 -35.62 18.60 32.72
N ARG A 122 -35.25 18.92 31.47
CA ARG A 122 -35.61 18.13 30.29
C ARG A 122 -35.00 16.74 30.46
N LYS A 123 -35.84 15.71 30.50
CA LYS A 123 -35.43 14.29 30.37
C LYS A 123 -34.56 14.19 29.11
N VAL A 124 -33.29 13.82 29.27
CA VAL A 124 -32.39 13.64 28.13
C VAL A 124 -32.84 12.39 27.41
N ASP A 125 -33.25 12.56 26.16
CA ASP A 125 -33.70 11.48 25.30
C ASP A 125 -32.55 10.52 25.01
N LYS A 126 -32.77 9.22 25.23
CA LYS A 126 -31.74 8.19 25.08
C LYS A 126 -31.41 8.01 23.61
N LEU A 127 -30.17 7.65 23.31
CA LEU A 127 -29.71 7.46 21.94
C LEU A 127 -29.54 5.98 21.65
N LEU A 128 -30.07 5.55 20.50
CA LEU A 128 -29.92 4.19 19.99
C LEU A 128 -28.67 4.03 19.13
N VAL A 129 -28.28 5.10 18.44
CA VAL A 129 -27.06 5.17 17.61
C VAL A 129 -26.43 6.53 17.79
N SER A 130 -25.11 6.56 17.94
CA SER A 130 -24.33 7.79 17.97
C SER A 130 -22.98 7.47 17.37
N GLN A 131 -22.67 8.00 16.19
CA GLN A 131 -21.38 7.80 15.53
C GLN A 131 -20.85 9.13 15.03
N VAL A 132 -19.53 9.26 15.03
CA VAL A 132 -18.86 10.46 14.51
C VAL A 132 -17.81 10.06 13.51
N TYR A 133 -17.78 10.82 12.44
CA TYR A 133 -16.84 10.69 11.34
C TYR A 133 -16.06 12.00 11.20
N GLU A 134 -14.83 11.86 10.73
CA GLU A 134 -13.97 12.99 10.39
C GLU A 134 -13.54 12.88 8.93
N CYS A 135 -13.18 14.02 8.33
CA CYS A 135 -12.59 14.04 6.99
C CYS A 135 -11.32 13.17 6.92
N ASN A 136 -11.07 12.50 5.79
CA ASN A 136 -9.84 11.74 5.54
C ASN A 136 -8.55 12.56 5.69
N ARG A 137 -8.63 13.88 5.53
CA ARG A 137 -7.55 14.84 5.74
C ARG A 137 -7.44 15.33 7.20
N SER A 138 -8.28 14.85 8.13
CA SER A 138 -8.27 15.24 9.55
C SER A 138 -7.04 14.73 10.31
N GLY A 139 -6.60 15.49 11.30
CA GLY A 139 -5.44 15.16 12.13
C GLY A 139 -4.18 15.91 11.73
N LYS A 140 -3.15 15.83 12.57
CA LYS A 140 -1.89 16.55 12.37
C LYS A 140 -1.06 15.92 11.26
N PRO A 141 -0.33 16.74 10.47
CA PRO A 141 0.74 16.24 9.64
C PRO A 141 1.67 15.34 10.45
N GLN A 142 2.10 14.24 9.85
CA GLN A 142 3.03 13.35 10.52
C GLN A 142 4.40 14.03 10.59
N GLU A 143 4.79 14.49 11.78
CA GLU A 143 6.16 14.91 12.06
C GLU A 143 7.07 13.67 12.01
N ARG A 144 8.16 13.74 11.24
CA ARG A 144 9.19 12.70 11.30
C ARG A 144 9.80 12.74 12.70
N LYS A 145 9.66 11.65 13.48
CA LYS A 145 10.17 11.55 14.85
C LYS A 145 11.69 11.50 14.94
N ASP A 146 12.39 11.37 13.82
CA ASP A 146 13.84 11.29 13.77
C ASP A 146 14.40 12.51 13.05
N GLN A 147 15.31 13.22 13.72
CA GLN A 147 16.16 14.20 13.05
C GLN A 147 16.84 13.50 11.87
N PRO A 148 16.90 14.14 10.69
CA PRO A 148 17.46 13.50 9.51
C PRO A 148 18.91 13.09 9.81
N LYS A 149 19.19 11.78 9.78
CA LYS A 149 20.57 11.31 9.63
C LYS A 149 21.12 11.97 8.37
N LYS A 150 22.35 12.49 8.44
CA LYS A 150 22.98 13.43 7.48
C LYS A 150 22.89 13.09 5.97
N ASN A 151 22.44 11.91 5.58
CA ASN A 151 22.40 11.43 4.20
C ASN A 151 21.02 10.91 3.73
N GLU A 152 19.95 11.04 4.51
CA GLU A 152 18.61 10.67 4.02
C GLU A 152 18.08 11.73 3.06
N ARG A 153 17.80 11.33 1.82
CA ARG A 153 17.01 12.13 0.88
C ARG A 153 15.70 12.51 1.58
N THR A 154 15.53 13.79 1.87
CA THR A 154 14.28 14.37 2.34
C THR A 154 13.20 13.98 1.35
N SER A 155 12.39 12.96 1.65
CA SER A 155 11.24 12.69 0.81
C SER A 155 10.28 13.85 1.05
N LEU A 156 10.14 14.71 0.05
CA LEU A 156 9.19 15.83 -0.04
C LEU A 156 7.74 15.33 -0.13
N ILE A 157 7.42 14.21 0.54
CA ILE A 157 6.09 13.64 0.51
C ILE A 157 5.25 14.43 1.50
N GLU A 158 4.46 15.35 0.96
CA GLU A 158 3.43 16.09 1.68
C GLU A 158 2.53 15.13 2.46
N SER A 159 2.25 15.49 3.71
CA SER A 159 1.36 14.70 4.55
C SER A 159 -0.06 14.71 4.00
N LYS A 160 -0.69 13.52 3.99
CA LYS A 160 -2.12 13.36 3.74
C LYS A 160 -2.99 14.13 4.76
N LYS A 161 -2.49 14.32 5.99
CA LYS A 161 -3.21 15.00 7.06
C LYS A 161 -2.84 16.49 7.09
N VAL A 162 -3.85 17.36 7.16
CA VAL A 162 -3.72 18.84 7.08
C VAL A 162 -4.52 19.56 8.17
N GLU A 163 -4.86 18.86 9.25
CA GLU A 163 -5.65 19.39 10.36
C GLU A 163 -7.07 19.82 9.98
N CYS A 164 -7.65 19.19 8.96
CA CYS A 164 -9.04 19.45 8.61
C CYS A 164 -9.98 19.14 9.79
N THR A 165 -10.80 20.12 10.15
CA THR A 165 -11.73 20.08 11.29
C THR A 165 -13.15 19.63 10.91
N ALA A 166 -13.38 19.32 9.63
CA ALA A 166 -14.69 18.88 9.15
C ALA A 166 -15.10 17.55 9.81
N LYS A 167 -16.35 17.52 10.28
CA LYS A 167 -16.94 16.38 11.00
C LYS A 167 -18.35 16.10 10.50
N LEU A 168 -18.72 14.83 10.61
CA LEU A 168 -20.07 14.32 10.36
C LEU A 168 -20.53 13.52 11.59
N TRP A 169 -21.72 13.84 12.09
CA TRP A 169 -22.35 13.22 13.24
C TRP A 169 -23.60 12.48 12.80
N VAL A 170 -23.72 11.22 13.22
CA VAL A 170 -24.89 10.37 12.96
C VAL A 170 -25.55 10.07 14.30
N THR A 171 -26.81 10.42 14.47
CA THR A 171 -27.54 10.21 15.74
C THR A 171 -28.93 9.63 15.50
N CYS A 172 -29.29 8.60 16.27
CA CYS A 172 -30.63 8.01 16.32
C CYS A 172 -31.14 8.11 17.76
N LYS A 173 -32.33 8.67 17.95
CA LYS A 173 -32.94 8.84 19.27
C LYS A 173 -33.93 7.72 19.56
N GLU A 174 -34.11 7.38 20.82
CA GLU A 174 -35.10 6.39 21.27
C GLU A 174 -36.53 6.90 21.06
N SER A 175 -36.76 8.22 21.19
CA SER A 175 -38.04 8.84 20.84
C SER A 175 -38.42 8.74 19.35
N ASN A 176 -37.44 8.49 18.47
CA ASN A 176 -37.66 8.35 17.04
C ASN A 176 -36.71 7.31 16.43
N PRO A 177 -36.96 6.01 16.67
CA PRO A 177 -36.03 4.94 16.33
C PRO A 177 -35.97 4.62 14.82
N GLU A 178 -36.95 5.09 14.06
CA GLU A 178 -37.04 4.88 12.61
C GLU A 178 -36.13 5.83 11.82
N TRP A 179 -35.82 7.01 12.39
CA TRP A 179 -35.09 8.08 11.71
C TRP A 179 -33.73 8.36 12.34
N VAL A 180 -32.75 8.61 11.47
CA VAL A 180 -31.39 8.98 11.82
C VAL A 180 -31.15 10.42 11.39
N SER A 181 -30.70 11.25 12.33
CA SER A 181 -30.26 12.62 12.06
C SER A 181 -28.76 12.60 11.75
N ILE A 182 -28.43 13.00 10.53
CA ILE A 182 -27.06 13.21 10.08
C ILE A 182 -26.79 14.71 10.06
N MET A 183 -25.77 15.14 10.77
CA MET A 183 -25.31 16.51 10.80
C MET A 183 -23.88 16.55 10.28
N TYR A 184 -23.53 17.49 9.41
CA TYR A 184 -22.16 17.61 8.92
C TYR A 184 -21.78 19.06 8.65
N ASN A 185 -20.49 19.37 8.77
CA ASN A 185 -19.94 20.66 8.39
C ASN A 185 -19.50 20.63 6.92
N THR A 186 -19.93 21.62 6.14
CA THR A 186 -19.50 21.79 4.74
C THR A 186 -18.15 22.51 4.61
N HIS A 187 -17.67 23.16 5.67
CA HIS A 187 -16.41 23.88 5.68
C HIS A 187 -15.23 22.94 5.95
N HIS A 188 -14.29 22.91 4.99
CA HIS A 188 -13.05 22.16 5.05
C HIS A 188 -11.87 23.11 5.21
N GLN A 189 -11.15 22.99 6.32
CA GLN A 189 -9.97 23.81 6.59
C GLN A 189 -8.73 23.18 5.96
N ASN A 190 -7.88 24.02 5.38
CA ASN A 190 -6.57 23.65 4.81
C ASN A 190 -6.61 22.67 3.63
N HIS A 191 -7.78 22.40 3.05
CA HIS A 191 -7.90 21.72 1.76
C HIS A 191 -9.24 22.03 1.08
N GLN A 192 -9.29 21.87 -0.23
CA GLN A 192 -10.50 22.01 -1.03
C GLN A 192 -10.94 20.63 -1.57
N PRO A 193 -12.03 20.05 -1.05
CA PRO A 193 -12.57 18.79 -1.55
C PRO A 193 -12.82 18.80 -3.06
N GLY A 194 -12.43 17.73 -3.74
CA GLY A 194 -12.61 17.56 -5.19
C GLY A 194 -11.67 18.39 -6.07
N SER A 195 -10.76 19.18 -5.49
CA SER A 195 -9.65 19.77 -6.25
C SER A 195 -8.67 18.68 -6.70
N MET A 196 -7.94 18.92 -7.80
CA MET A 196 -6.90 18.00 -8.28
C MET A 196 -5.84 17.69 -7.22
N GLU A 197 -5.51 18.68 -6.39
CA GLU A 197 -4.57 18.53 -5.28
C GLU A 197 -5.14 17.65 -4.14
N ASP A 198 -6.45 17.65 -3.91
CA ASP A 198 -7.08 16.85 -2.86
C ASP A 198 -7.35 15.41 -3.32
N ILE A 199 -7.76 15.24 -4.59
CA ILE A 199 -8.11 13.95 -5.19
C ILE A 199 -6.99 12.92 -5.02
N ARG A 200 -5.71 13.29 -5.15
CA ARG A 200 -4.58 12.34 -4.98
C ARG A 200 -4.52 11.67 -3.60
N TYR A 201 -5.10 12.31 -2.57
CA TYR A 201 -5.12 11.83 -1.18
C TYR A 201 -6.38 11.02 -0.83
N MET A 202 -7.34 10.95 -1.75
CA MET A 202 -8.51 10.09 -1.63
C MET A 202 -8.09 8.61 -1.66
N PRO A 203 -8.81 7.73 -0.93
CA PRO A 203 -8.58 6.30 -1.04
C PRO A 203 -8.94 5.81 -2.45
N LYS A 204 -8.25 4.78 -2.91
CA LYS A 204 -8.62 4.02 -4.11
C LYS A 204 -9.89 3.22 -3.83
N SER A 205 -10.72 3.01 -4.85
CA SER A 205 -11.83 2.06 -4.72
C SER A 205 -11.32 0.63 -4.56
N GLN A 206 -12.13 -0.22 -3.94
CA GLN A 206 -11.82 -1.64 -3.83
C GLN A 206 -11.79 -2.31 -5.21
N GLU A 207 -12.69 -1.88 -6.12
CA GLU A 207 -12.74 -2.37 -7.49
C GLU A 207 -11.42 -2.14 -8.23
N LEU A 208 -10.84 -0.94 -8.09
CA LEU A 208 -9.53 -0.66 -8.68
C LEU A 208 -8.42 -1.51 -8.04
N VAL A 209 -8.42 -1.64 -6.71
CA VAL A 209 -7.43 -2.44 -5.99
C VAL A 209 -7.49 -3.90 -6.44
N ASP A 210 -8.68 -4.48 -6.54
CA ASP A 210 -8.88 -5.86 -6.97
C ASP A 210 -8.39 -6.07 -8.41
N ALA A 211 -8.69 -5.13 -9.31
CA ALA A 211 -8.24 -5.19 -10.70
C ALA A 211 -6.70 -5.06 -10.83
N ILE A 212 -6.05 -4.23 -9.99
CA ILE A 212 -4.59 -4.16 -9.90
C ILE A 212 -4.02 -5.50 -9.43
N VAL A 213 -4.58 -6.03 -8.33
CA VAL A 213 -4.12 -7.28 -7.71
C VAL A 213 -4.24 -8.46 -8.68
N GLN A 214 -5.36 -8.56 -9.38
CA GLN A 214 -5.57 -9.60 -10.38
C GLN A 214 -4.46 -9.60 -11.43
N ARG A 215 -4.18 -8.44 -12.05
CA ARG A 215 -3.14 -8.32 -13.08
C ARG A 215 -1.74 -8.64 -12.57
N LEU A 216 -1.43 -8.22 -11.34
CA LEU A 216 -0.16 -8.56 -10.70
C LEU A 216 -0.04 -10.08 -10.44
N SER A 217 -1.13 -10.73 -10.04
CA SER A 217 -1.17 -12.18 -9.83
C SER A 217 -1.01 -12.98 -11.12
N GLU A 218 -1.38 -12.41 -12.27
CA GLU A 218 -1.13 -12.95 -13.61
C GLU A 218 0.32 -12.76 -14.08
N GLY A 219 1.20 -12.21 -13.23
CA GLY A 219 2.62 -12.01 -13.52
C GLY A 219 2.96 -10.72 -14.27
N GLN A 220 2.00 -9.80 -14.43
CA GLN A 220 2.29 -8.51 -15.07
C GLN A 220 3.20 -7.64 -14.20
N THR A 221 4.12 -6.92 -14.83
CA THR A 221 5.02 -6.00 -14.11
C THR A 221 4.26 -4.78 -13.59
N VAL A 222 4.72 -4.20 -12.48
CA VAL A 222 4.18 -2.93 -11.92
C VAL A 222 4.04 -1.84 -12.99
N ARG A 223 5.02 -1.73 -13.89
CA ARG A 223 5.01 -0.77 -14.99
C ARG A 223 3.89 -1.05 -15.99
N ALA A 224 3.75 -2.31 -16.42
CA ALA A 224 2.71 -2.71 -17.37
C ALA A 224 1.31 -2.48 -16.81
N VAL A 225 1.06 -2.84 -15.54
CA VAL A 225 -0.23 -2.63 -14.88
C VAL A 225 -0.55 -1.14 -14.75
N ARG A 226 0.41 -0.31 -14.35
CA ARG A 226 0.23 1.15 -14.30
C ARG A 226 -0.12 1.72 -15.68
N ASP A 227 0.62 1.35 -16.72
CA ASP A 227 0.43 1.89 -18.07
C ASP A 227 -0.91 1.44 -18.66
N TYR A 228 -1.37 0.23 -18.31
CA TYR A 228 -2.71 -0.24 -18.65
C TYR A 228 -3.80 0.68 -18.08
N PHE A 229 -3.82 0.92 -16.77
CA PHE A 229 -4.88 1.73 -16.15
C PHE A 229 -4.81 3.22 -16.48
N ARG A 230 -3.66 3.73 -16.94
CA ARG A 230 -3.56 5.07 -17.50
C ARG A 230 -4.22 5.19 -18.87
N ARG A 231 -4.17 4.13 -19.68
CA ARG A 231 -4.80 4.07 -21.01
C ARG A 231 -6.28 3.70 -20.92
N PHE A 232 -6.61 2.83 -19.97
CA PHE A 232 -7.96 2.32 -19.74
C PHE A 232 -8.35 2.56 -18.27
N PRO A 233 -8.65 3.82 -17.89
CA PRO A 233 -9.12 4.12 -16.54
C PRO A 233 -10.40 3.34 -16.22
N ILE A 234 -10.52 2.88 -14.98
CA ILE A 234 -11.72 2.15 -14.52
C ILE A 234 -12.95 3.05 -14.43
N THR A 235 -12.74 4.37 -14.40
CA THR A 235 -13.79 5.39 -14.38
C THR A 235 -13.44 6.55 -15.29
N GLN A 236 -14.46 7.11 -15.95
CA GLN A 236 -14.35 8.34 -16.73
C GLN A 236 -14.53 9.60 -15.86
N ASP A 237 -14.89 9.44 -14.58
CA ASP A 237 -15.01 10.56 -13.66
C ASP A 237 -13.62 11.12 -13.29
N LEU A 238 -13.26 12.23 -13.92
CA LEU A 238 -12.02 12.97 -13.68
C LEU A 238 -11.91 13.54 -12.25
N LYS A 239 -12.98 13.48 -11.44
CA LYS A 239 -12.92 13.83 -10.02
C LYS A 239 -12.69 12.62 -9.11
N SER A 240 -12.63 11.42 -9.67
CA SER A 240 -12.33 10.20 -8.93
C SER A 240 -10.82 10.00 -8.75
N ARG A 241 -10.42 9.47 -7.60
CA ARG A 241 -9.04 8.99 -7.35
C ARG A 241 -8.61 7.96 -8.38
N ASP A 242 -9.55 7.14 -8.84
CA ASP A 242 -9.28 5.97 -9.66
C ASP A 242 -8.93 6.34 -11.12
N ALA A 243 -9.20 7.58 -11.52
CA ALA A 243 -8.76 8.11 -12.81
C ALA A 243 -7.24 8.40 -12.86
N TYR A 244 -6.57 8.49 -11.70
CA TYR A 244 -5.18 8.97 -11.61
C TYR A 244 -4.22 7.96 -10.97
N ILE A 245 -3.89 6.88 -11.66
CA ILE A 245 -2.97 5.87 -11.11
C ILE A 245 -1.50 6.33 -11.24
N ILE A 246 -0.79 6.27 -10.11
CA ILE A 246 0.65 6.47 -10.04
C ILE A 246 1.38 5.14 -9.80
N THR A 247 2.68 5.12 -10.09
CA THR A 247 3.52 3.92 -9.92
C THR A 247 3.42 3.37 -8.49
N ASP A 248 3.44 4.25 -7.49
CA ASP A 248 3.40 3.86 -6.08
C ASP A 248 2.10 3.15 -5.71
N ASP A 249 0.98 3.43 -6.39
CA ASP A 249 -0.28 2.74 -6.13
C ASP A 249 -0.14 1.25 -6.43
N VAL A 250 0.38 0.94 -7.62
CA VAL A 250 0.57 -0.43 -8.08
C VAL A 250 1.69 -1.11 -7.30
N TYR A 251 2.79 -0.38 -7.06
CA TYR A 251 3.93 -0.90 -6.30
C TYR A 251 3.54 -1.30 -4.88
N ASN A 252 2.74 -0.48 -4.19
CA ASN A 252 2.30 -0.80 -2.83
C ASN A 252 1.42 -2.06 -2.79
N GLU A 253 0.51 -2.24 -3.75
CA GLU A 253 -0.27 -3.48 -3.83
C GLU A 253 0.61 -4.68 -4.20
N PHE A 254 1.59 -4.50 -5.10
CA PHE A 254 2.58 -5.53 -5.40
C PHE A 254 3.36 -5.96 -4.15
N ILE A 255 3.87 -5.01 -3.35
CA ILE A 255 4.60 -5.33 -2.13
C ILE A 255 3.71 -6.03 -1.09
N LYS A 256 2.44 -5.63 -0.96
CA LYS A 256 1.50 -6.35 -0.09
C LYS A 256 1.28 -7.79 -0.55
N LEU A 257 1.10 -8.01 -1.85
CA LEU A 257 0.95 -9.35 -2.41
C LEU A 257 2.20 -10.21 -2.17
N GLN A 258 3.39 -9.66 -2.43
CA GLN A 258 4.65 -10.34 -2.15
C GLN A 258 4.82 -10.64 -0.66
N SER A 259 4.48 -9.69 0.21
CA SER A 259 4.56 -9.85 1.67
C SER A 259 3.61 -10.94 2.17
N GLN A 260 2.37 -10.98 1.65
CA GLN A 260 1.40 -12.03 1.98
C GLN A 260 1.86 -13.40 1.49
N ALA A 261 2.45 -13.47 0.30
CA ALA A 261 3.01 -14.71 -0.23
C ALA A 261 4.25 -15.18 0.56
N ALA A 262 5.07 -14.24 1.02
CA ALA A 262 6.30 -14.50 1.77
C ALA A 262 6.03 -14.92 3.24
N HIS A 263 4.99 -14.40 3.85
CA HIS A 263 4.68 -14.64 5.26
C HIS A 263 3.96 -15.97 5.46
N ARG A 264 4.68 -16.99 5.94
CA ARG A 264 4.12 -18.35 6.15
C ARG A 264 3.71 -18.62 7.60
N HIS A 265 4.25 -17.85 8.55
CA HIS A 265 3.97 -18.00 9.97
C HIS A 265 4.25 -16.70 10.72
N ASN A 266 3.54 -16.46 11.84
CA ASN A 266 3.71 -15.26 12.68
C ASN A 266 5.10 -15.16 13.32
N ASP A 267 5.70 -16.32 13.63
CA ASP A 267 7.10 -16.43 14.05
C ASP A 267 8.03 -16.54 12.83
N GLU A 268 9.07 -15.70 12.80
CA GLU A 268 9.99 -15.58 11.65
C GLU A 268 10.84 -16.84 11.44
N HIS A 269 11.26 -17.52 12.52
CA HIS A 269 12.05 -18.75 12.43
C HIS A 269 11.20 -19.91 11.91
N GLU A 270 9.97 -20.06 12.41
CA GLU A 270 9.03 -21.05 11.90
C GLU A 270 8.64 -20.77 10.44
N SER A 271 8.47 -19.50 10.05
CA SER A 271 8.25 -19.11 8.65
C SER A 271 9.42 -19.53 7.76
N ALA A 272 10.66 -19.33 8.22
CA ALA A 272 11.85 -19.75 7.50
C ALA A 272 11.97 -21.28 7.36
N LYS A 273 11.63 -22.04 8.42
CA LYS A 273 11.58 -23.51 8.38
C LYS A 273 10.56 -24.02 7.36
N VAL A 274 9.38 -23.41 7.28
CA VAL A 274 8.36 -23.75 6.27
C VAL A 274 8.89 -23.52 4.86
N TRP A 275 9.54 -22.39 4.60
CA TRP A 275 10.17 -22.11 3.31
C TRP A 275 11.26 -23.10 2.96
N VAL A 276 12.16 -23.41 3.90
CA VAL A 276 13.24 -24.40 3.68
C VAL A 276 12.67 -25.76 3.32
N LYS A 277 11.60 -26.19 4.00
CA LYS A 277 10.90 -27.44 3.68
C LYS A 277 10.34 -27.41 2.26
N GLU A 278 9.58 -26.38 1.90
CA GLU A 278 9.00 -26.24 0.55
C GLU A 278 10.07 -26.23 -0.55
N LEU A 279 11.16 -25.50 -0.33
CA LEU A 279 12.28 -25.44 -1.28
C LEU A 279 12.94 -26.82 -1.43
N THR A 280 13.13 -27.54 -0.32
CA THR A 280 13.74 -28.88 -0.31
C THR A 280 12.84 -29.90 -1.00
N ASP A 281 11.53 -29.86 -0.74
CA ASP A 281 10.52 -30.71 -1.37
C ASP A 281 10.48 -30.49 -2.89
N ASN A 282 10.74 -29.25 -3.36
CA ASN A 282 10.90 -28.90 -4.77
C ASN A 282 12.29 -29.21 -5.36
N GLY A 283 13.14 -29.93 -4.62
CA GLY A 283 14.46 -30.37 -5.07
C GLY A 283 15.49 -29.23 -5.16
N HIS A 284 15.28 -28.12 -4.47
CA HIS A 284 16.30 -27.09 -4.27
C HIS A 284 17.26 -27.50 -3.15
N PHE A 285 18.40 -26.82 -3.05
CA PHE A 285 19.28 -26.97 -1.90
C PHE A 285 18.97 -25.87 -0.91
N ALA A 286 18.26 -26.24 0.16
CA ALA A 286 17.98 -25.35 1.26
C ALA A 286 18.15 -26.09 2.59
N TYR A 287 18.54 -25.36 3.63
CA TYR A 287 18.51 -25.89 4.99
C TYR A 287 18.36 -24.75 6.00
N TYR A 288 17.83 -25.10 7.16
CA TYR A 288 17.73 -24.26 8.34
C TYR A 288 18.59 -24.89 9.43
N SER A 289 19.44 -24.09 10.07
CA SER A 289 20.25 -24.50 11.22
C SER A 289 19.93 -23.60 12.39
N GLU A 290 19.54 -24.22 13.50
CA GLU A 290 19.57 -23.56 14.82
C GLU A 290 21.02 -23.52 15.28
N LEU A 291 21.46 -22.35 15.72
CA LEU A 291 22.79 -22.10 16.24
C LEU A 291 22.68 -21.81 17.75
N ASP A 292 23.82 -21.71 18.43
CA ASP A 292 23.85 -21.30 19.83
C ASP A 292 23.25 -19.90 20.02
N ASP A 293 22.78 -19.61 21.25
CA ASP A 293 22.19 -18.32 21.64
C ASP A 293 20.95 -17.89 20.82
N ASN A 294 20.12 -18.84 20.39
CA ASN A 294 18.93 -18.61 19.54
C ASN A 294 19.25 -17.98 18.18
N LYS A 295 20.51 -18.09 17.73
CA LYS A 295 20.90 -17.65 16.39
C LYS A 295 20.46 -18.65 15.34
N PHE A 296 20.48 -18.23 14.09
CA PHE A 296 20.06 -19.09 12.98
C PHE A 296 20.92 -18.92 11.74
N ALA A 297 20.89 -19.94 10.89
CA ALA A 297 21.41 -19.88 9.54
C ALA A 297 20.42 -20.52 8.57
N VAL A 298 20.08 -19.78 7.51
CA VAL A 298 19.26 -20.25 6.39
C VAL A 298 20.10 -20.23 5.14
N CYS A 299 20.29 -21.39 4.51
CA CYS A 299 20.96 -21.50 3.22
C CYS A 299 19.94 -21.75 2.13
N ILE A 300 20.10 -21.10 0.98
CA ILE A 300 19.24 -21.29 -0.20
C ILE A 300 20.09 -21.28 -1.48
N SER A 301 19.88 -22.28 -2.32
CA SER A 301 20.32 -22.33 -3.72
C SER A 301 19.31 -23.15 -4.53
N THR A 302 18.70 -22.51 -5.53
CA THR A 302 17.70 -23.16 -6.38
C THR A 302 18.33 -24.25 -7.24
N LYS A 303 17.51 -25.18 -7.74
CA LYS A 303 17.96 -26.24 -8.66
C LYS A 303 18.65 -25.66 -9.90
N TRP A 304 18.10 -24.57 -10.42
CA TRP A 304 18.67 -23.86 -11.57
C TRP A 304 20.03 -23.22 -11.24
N GLN A 305 20.13 -22.50 -10.11
CA GLN A 305 21.40 -21.91 -9.67
C GLN A 305 22.51 -22.95 -9.44
N ARG A 306 22.15 -24.13 -8.92
CA ARG A 306 23.11 -25.24 -8.74
C ARG A 306 23.67 -25.77 -10.06
N GLY A 307 22.98 -25.58 -11.19
CA GLY A 307 23.51 -25.90 -12.51
C GLY A 307 24.84 -25.21 -12.79
N PHE A 308 25.05 -24.02 -12.21
CA PHE A 308 26.28 -23.24 -12.38
C PHE A 308 27.43 -23.68 -11.46
N PHE A 309 27.21 -24.57 -10.49
CA PHE A 309 28.26 -24.96 -9.53
C PHE A 309 29.45 -25.65 -10.19
N ALA A 310 29.18 -26.50 -11.18
CA ALA A 310 30.21 -27.24 -11.91
C ALA A 310 31.03 -26.34 -12.84
N GLU A 311 30.43 -25.24 -13.31
CA GLU A 311 31.03 -24.32 -14.29
C GLU A 311 31.74 -23.13 -13.62
N ALA A 312 31.43 -22.86 -12.34
CA ALA A 312 31.97 -21.76 -11.57
C ALA A 312 33.49 -21.92 -11.36
N ARG A 313 34.29 -21.41 -12.31
CA ARG A 313 35.77 -21.38 -12.20
C ARG A 313 36.25 -20.37 -11.17
N GLY A 314 35.55 -19.25 -11.05
CA GLY A 314 35.80 -18.23 -10.05
C GLY A 314 34.49 -17.81 -9.39
N VAL A 315 34.55 -17.51 -8.09
CA VAL A 315 33.42 -16.95 -7.37
C VAL A 315 33.83 -15.75 -6.53
N CYS A 316 32.89 -14.84 -6.31
CA CYS A 316 32.98 -13.80 -5.31
C CYS A 316 32.08 -14.17 -4.14
N LEU A 317 32.57 -13.96 -2.92
CA LEU A 317 31.76 -14.01 -1.71
C LEU A 317 31.61 -12.56 -1.22
N ASP A 318 30.38 -12.14 -1.04
CA ASP A 318 30.02 -10.80 -0.57
C ASP A 318 29.06 -10.89 0.62
N ALA A 319 29.22 -9.99 1.59
CA ALA A 319 28.41 -9.92 2.80
C ALA A 319 27.59 -8.62 2.82
N THR A 320 26.28 -8.74 2.72
CA THR A 320 25.35 -7.61 2.91
C THR A 320 24.85 -7.58 4.36
N HIS A 321 25.21 -6.53 5.09
CA HIS A 321 24.79 -6.33 6.48
C HIS A 321 23.43 -5.65 6.60
N ASP A 322 22.72 -5.97 7.67
CA ASP A 322 21.46 -5.35 8.10
C ASP A 322 20.30 -5.47 7.09
N VAL A 323 20.19 -6.63 6.42
CA VAL A 323 19.16 -6.88 5.39
C VAL A 323 17.73 -6.86 5.92
N THR A 324 17.54 -6.99 7.24
CA THR A 324 16.22 -6.97 7.90
C THR A 324 16.06 -5.84 8.93
N GLY A 325 17.08 -4.99 9.15
CA GLY A 325 17.09 -4.05 10.29
C GLY A 325 17.33 -4.70 11.65
N LYS A 326 17.65 -6.00 11.69
CA LYS A 326 17.85 -6.80 12.92
C LYS A 326 19.25 -7.42 13.01
N ASN A 327 20.28 -6.76 12.46
CA ASN A 327 21.65 -7.30 12.40
C ASN A 327 21.79 -8.64 11.67
N VAL A 328 20.83 -8.97 10.78
CA VAL A 328 20.92 -10.15 9.91
C VAL A 328 21.88 -9.83 8.77
N ILE A 329 22.75 -10.79 8.45
CA ILE A 329 23.74 -10.74 7.38
C ILE A 329 23.31 -11.72 6.30
N MET A 330 23.39 -11.28 5.05
CA MET A 330 23.24 -12.13 3.89
C MET A 330 24.59 -12.27 3.19
N TYR A 331 25.17 -13.46 3.22
CA TYR A 331 26.29 -13.82 2.39
C TYR A 331 25.79 -14.32 1.04
N THR A 332 26.41 -13.85 -0.04
CA THR A 332 26.07 -14.24 -1.41
C THR A 332 27.30 -14.79 -2.12
N ILE A 333 27.17 -15.97 -2.73
CA ILE A 333 28.14 -16.47 -3.70
C ILE A 333 27.71 -16.04 -5.11
N VAL A 334 28.58 -15.32 -5.80
CA VAL A 334 28.38 -14.83 -7.17
C VAL A 334 29.42 -15.47 -8.08
N THR A 335 29.00 -15.97 -9.24
CA THR A 335 29.92 -16.41 -10.31
C THR A 335 29.66 -15.62 -11.59
N GLN A 336 30.54 -15.75 -12.58
CA GLN A 336 30.32 -15.12 -13.88
C GLN A 336 29.37 -15.97 -14.73
N HIS A 337 28.29 -15.39 -15.23
CA HIS A 337 27.40 -16.03 -16.18
C HIS A 337 28.06 -16.12 -17.56
N GLN A 338 28.06 -17.30 -18.18
CA GLN A 338 28.79 -17.54 -19.44
C GLN A 338 28.26 -16.69 -20.60
N ASP A 339 26.94 -16.50 -20.70
CA ASP A 339 26.37 -15.76 -21.84
C ASP A 339 26.44 -14.24 -21.68
N THR A 340 26.22 -13.72 -20.47
CA THR A 340 26.11 -12.27 -20.24
C THR A 340 27.40 -11.65 -19.72
N TRP A 341 28.36 -12.48 -19.30
CA TRP A 341 29.61 -12.09 -18.64
C TRP A 341 29.44 -11.26 -17.37
N ARG A 342 28.21 -11.18 -16.83
CA ARG A 342 27.88 -10.46 -15.60
C ARG A 342 27.93 -11.38 -14.39
N GLY A 343 28.06 -10.77 -13.21
CA GLY A 343 27.90 -11.49 -11.94
C GLY A 343 26.50 -12.07 -11.81
N PHE A 344 26.43 -13.33 -11.42
CA PHE A 344 25.20 -14.08 -11.22
C PHE A 344 25.24 -14.80 -9.86
N PRO A 345 24.27 -14.53 -8.96
CA PRO A 345 24.25 -15.13 -7.64
C PRO A 345 23.77 -16.59 -7.69
N ILE A 346 24.54 -17.50 -7.08
CA ILE A 346 24.31 -18.95 -7.15
C ILE A 346 24.01 -19.60 -5.79
N ALA A 347 24.30 -18.94 -4.68
CA ALA A 347 23.94 -19.39 -3.34
C ALA A 347 23.85 -18.24 -2.36
N TYR A 348 22.96 -18.37 -1.37
CA TYR A 348 22.76 -17.41 -0.30
C TYR A 348 22.86 -18.09 1.06
N LEU A 349 23.41 -17.39 2.03
CA LEU A 349 23.36 -17.71 3.46
C LEU A 349 22.84 -16.48 4.20
N ILE A 350 21.73 -16.63 4.92
CA ILE A 350 21.11 -15.60 5.76
C ILE A 350 21.32 -16.03 7.21
N THR A 351 21.95 -15.18 8.02
CA THR A 351 22.34 -15.52 9.40
C THR A 351 22.44 -14.26 10.26
N ASP A 352 22.09 -14.35 11.53
CA ASP A 352 22.35 -13.32 12.55
C ASP A 352 23.66 -13.58 13.32
N SER A 353 24.38 -14.64 12.95
CA SER A 353 25.71 -14.96 13.46
C SER A 353 26.83 -14.43 12.56
N GLN A 354 27.76 -13.69 13.17
CA GLN A 354 29.03 -13.27 12.55
C GLN A 354 30.14 -14.32 12.73
N ALA A 355 29.82 -15.47 13.32
CA ALA A 355 30.82 -16.47 13.67
C ALA A 355 31.34 -17.20 12.42
N SER A 356 32.67 -17.23 12.27
CA SER A 356 33.36 -17.96 11.19
C SER A 356 32.91 -19.43 11.03
N PRO A 357 32.64 -20.23 12.09
CA PRO A 357 32.19 -21.62 11.93
C PRO A 357 30.90 -21.81 11.14
N VAL A 358 29.97 -20.84 11.19
CA VAL A 358 28.71 -20.89 10.42
C VAL A 358 29.02 -20.79 8.94
N LEU A 359 29.88 -19.83 8.58
CA LEU A 359 30.34 -19.61 7.21
C LEU A 359 31.14 -20.83 6.71
N THR A 360 32.04 -21.38 7.52
CA THR A 360 32.80 -22.59 7.18
C THR A 360 31.89 -23.78 6.88
N SER A 361 30.90 -24.03 7.75
CA SER A 361 29.95 -25.13 7.58
C SER A 361 29.12 -24.98 6.30
N TRP A 362 28.67 -23.76 6.01
CA TRP A 362 27.95 -23.47 4.76
C TRP A 362 28.81 -23.70 3.51
N LEU A 363 30.04 -23.19 3.49
CA LEU A 363 30.97 -23.39 2.38
C LEU A 363 31.29 -24.88 2.16
N GLN A 364 31.49 -25.65 3.24
CA GLN A 364 31.67 -27.09 3.16
C GLN A 364 30.47 -27.80 2.53
N ASN A 365 29.25 -27.41 2.91
CA ASN A 365 28.04 -27.95 2.30
C ASN A 365 27.96 -27.63 0.80
N LEU A 366 28.27 -26.39 0.39
CA LEU A 366 28.31 -26.02 -1.03
C LEU A 366 29.33 -26.86 -1.81
N ARG A 367 30.50 -27.14 -1.22
CA ARG A 367 31.52 -28.03 -1.80
C ARG A 367 31.01 -29.44 -2.02
N GLN A 368 30.33 -30.00 -1.02
CA GLN A 368 29.71 -31.32 -1.12
C GLN A 368 28.62 -31.37 -2.20
N LYS A 369 27.94 -30.24 -2.44
CA LYS A 369 26.97 -30.09 -3.54
C LYS A 369 27.61 -29.81 -4.91
N GLY A 370 28.93 -29.75 -4.99
CA GLY A 370 29.66 -29.70 -6.26
C GLY A 370 30.30 -28.35 -6.59
N LEU A 371 30.14 -27.31 -5.75
CA LEU A 371 30.81 -26.03 -5.97
C LEU A 371 32.31 -26.16 -5.69
N LYS A 372 33.15 -26.05 -6.72
CA LYS A 372 34.61 -26.22 -6.62
C LYS A 372 35.34 -25.12 -7.41
N PRO A 373 35.29 -23.86 -6.95
CA PRO A 373 35.96 -22.77 -7.63
C PRO A 373 37.47 -22.93 -7.59
N LYS A 374 38.15 -22.46 -8.65
CA LYS A 374 39.62 -22.38 -8.71
C LYS A 374 40.14 -21.11 -8.05
N SER A 375 39.35 -20.04 -8.05
CA SER A 375 39.68 -18.76 -7.42
C SER A 375 38.49 -18.22 -6.66
N VAL A 376 38.75 -17.57 -5.52
CA VAL A 376 37.72 -16.86 -4.74
C VAL A 376 38.17 -15.44 -4.49
N THR A 377 37.25 -14.51 -4.68
CA THR A 377 37.42 -13.09 -4.34
C THR A 377 36.52 -12.74 -3.18
N ILE A 378 37.06 -12.01 -2.21
CA ILE A 378 36.34 -11.50 -1.03
C ILE A 378 36.71 -10.03 -0.82
N ASP A 379 35.85 -9.33 -0.09
CA ASP A 379 36.25 -8.09 0.57
C ASP A 379 37.22 -8.41 1.71
N CYS A 380 37.96 -7.42 2.23
CA CYS A 380 39.00 -7.60 3.25
C CYS A 380 38.46 -8.06 4.63
N SER A 381 37.81 -9.21 4.69
CA SER A 381 37.15 -9.81 5.85
C SER A 381 37.95 -11.00 6.36
N LEU A 382 38.51 -10.85 7.57
CA LEU A 382 39.28 -11.91 8.23
C LEU A 382 38.41 -13.15 8.51
N ALA A 383 37.12 -12.96 8.77
CA ALA A 383 36.18 -14.05 9.02
C ALA A 383 35.94 -14.89 7.75
N GLU A 384 35.82 -14.22 6.60
CA GLU A 384 35.67 -14.87 5.30
C GLU A 384 36.94 -15.59 4.85
N ASP A 385 38.11 -14.94 4.96
CA ASP A 385 39.39 -15.57 4.63
C ASP A 385 39.61 -16.84 5.46
N LYS A 386 39.38 -16.77 6.78
CA LYS A 386 39.48 -17.95 7.66
C LYS A 386 38.51 -19.05 7.24
N ALA A 387 37.23 -18.72 7.02
CA ALA A 387 36.23 -19.72 6.66
C ALA A 387 36.52 -20.39 5.31
N LEU A 388 37.01 -19.64 4.33
CA LEU A 388 37.41 -20.17 3.01
C LEU A 388 38.59 -21.13 3.11
N ARG A 389 39.61 -20.78 3.92
CA ARG A 389 40.76 -21.65 4.18
C ARG A 389 40.32 -22.96 4.82
N ASP A 390 39.45 -22.89 5.83
CA ASP A 390 38.96 -24.06 6.56
C ASP A 390 38.02 -24.94 5.70
N ALA A 391 37.22 -24.35 4.81
CA ALA A 391 36.23 -25.10 4.02
C ALA A 391 36.78 -25.67 2.71
N TRP A 392 37.56 -24.88 1.97
CA TRP A 392 37.87 -25.15 0.56
C TRP A 392 39.35 -25.37 0.27
N ALA A 393 40.26 -25.14 1.23
CA ALA A 393 41.71 -25.32 1.07
C ALA A 393 42.24 -24.72 -0.26
N ILE A 394 41.78 -23.52 -0.60
CA ILE A 394 41.95 -22.92 -1.93
C ILE A 394 43.37 -22.39 -2.11
N ALA A 395 43.94 -22.62 -3.29
CA ALA A 395 45.30 -22.20 -3.64
C ALA A 395 45.47 -20.68 -3.84
N SER A 396 44.38 -19.95 -4.14
CA SER A 396 44.41 -18.50 -4.38
C SER A 396 43.12 -17.84 -3.88
N ILE A 397 43.29 -16.97 -2.88
CA ILE A 397 42.27 -16.03 -2.38
C ILE A 397 42.77 -14.64 -2.71
N SER A 398 42.01 -13.86 -3.47
CA SER A 398 42.32 -12.47 -3.79
C SER A 398 41.45 -11.55 -2.95
N SER A 399 42.05 -10.66 -2.15
CA SER A 399 41.32 -9.60 -1.44
C SER A 399 41.41 -8.30 -2.23
N PHE A 400 40.28 -7.58 -2.35
CA PHE A 400 40.29 -6.20 -2.81
C PHE A 400 40.48 -5.27 -1.61
N ALA A 401 41.68 -4.73 -1.44
CA ALA A 401 41.86 -3.56 -0.59
C ALA A 401 41.36 -2.33 -1.36
N PRO A 402 40.42 -1.53 -0.83
CA PRO A 402 40.22 -0.19 -1.37
C PRO A 402 41.54 0.56 -1.25
N GLY A 403 42.04 1.06 -2.39
CA GLY A 403 43.26 1.86 -2.43
C GLY A 403 43.17 3.00 -1.42
N MET A 404 44.25 3.18 -0.66
CA MET A 404 44.47 4.37 0.18
C MET A 404 44.34 5.66 -0.63
#